data_AF-A0A9D8JSI2-F1
#
_entry.id   AF-A0A9D8JSI2-F1
#
_cell.length_a   1.000
_cell.length_b   1.000
_cell.length_c   1.000
_cell.angle_alpha   90.00
_cell.angle_beta   90.00
_cell.angle_gamma   90.00
#
_symmetry.space_group_name_H-M   'P 1'
#
loop_
_entity.id
_entity.type
_entity.pdbx_description
1 polymer ?
#
loop_
_entity_poly.entity_id
_entity_poly.type
_entity_poly.pdbx_seq_one_letter_code
_entity_poly.pdbx_strand_id
1 'polypeptide(L)'
;MAFSQDNTWIRANTKINSGNVGANIAATKKGKASRSDDDDDDQDENRRRNPSADRLVEVMIGEHVSAVNLSTVVVGDTVRIRNKATVANAVYNELYNKKGTIIAGNQSPVDLPVLVLPALPTITPGTQNVEVARRGSQSLTPGQYAKLTVNADATITLAPGAYHFTSIDLRQRGKILASGAVQIYVQNEIDTDANSTIGPASPSVAARDIKVYVAGTDDKGRRGDDSEVGPVVVEFGQSSAISANVYAPNGTIHLRAGTDGKGAFIGKAFIAGERTTLTLDSGF
;
A
#
# COMPACT_ATOMS: atom_id res chain seq x y z
N MET A 1 2.72 -7.71 6.00
CA MET A 1 1.38 -7.32 6.52
C MET A 1 0.87 -6.28 5.56
N ALA A 2 -0.33 -6.45 5.02
CA ALA A 2 -0.98 -5.44 4.19
C ALA A 2 -2.24 -5.00 4.93
N PHE A 3 -2.16 -3.90 5.63
CA PHE A 3 -3.19 -3.47 6.56
C PHE A 3 -3.58 -2.02 6.29
N SER A 4 -4.82 -1.68 6.54
CA SER A 4 -5.32 -0.34 6.35
C SER A 4 -6.26 0.09 7.46
N GLN A 5 -6.50 1.39 7.58
CA GLN A 5 -7.61 1.87 8.39
C GLN A 5 -8.94 1.53 7.72
N ASP A 6 -9.12 1.97 6.48
CA ASP A 6 -10.42 1.99 5.79
C ASP A 6 -10.60 0.80 4.83
N ASN A 7 -9.66 0.57 3.91
CA ASN A 7 -9.81 -0.46 2.90
C ASN A 7 -8.48 -1.06 2.40
N THR A 8 -8.50 -2.36 2.16
CA THR A 8 -7.40 -3.17 1.68
C THR A 8 -7.84 -4.00 0.49
N TRP A 9 -7.32 -3.67 -0.69
CA TRP A 9 -7.66 -4.32 -1.95
C TRP A 9 -6.47 -5.08 -2.51
N ILE A 10 -6.61 -6.41 -2.58
CA ILE A 10 -5.62 -7.30 -3.19
C ILE A 10 -6.15 -7.71 -4.56
N ARG A 11 -5.57 -7.20 -5.65
CA ARG A 11 -6.04 -7.47 -7.02
C ARG A 11 -5.66 -8.87 -7.49
N ALA A 12 -6.17 -9.23 -8.67
CA ALA A 12 -6.12 -10.59 -9.18
C ALA A 12 -4.69 -11.12 -9.35
N ASN A 13 -4.54 -12.44 -9.22
CA ASN A 13 -3.27 -13.16 -9.38
C ASN A 13 -2.16 -12.76 -8.40
N THR A 14 -2.47 -12.03 -7.33
CA THR A 14 -1.50 -11.67 -6.30
C THR A 14 -1.18 -12.86 -5.40
N LYS A 15 0.09 -12.99 -5.03
CA LYS A 15 0.57 -14.04 -4.11
C LYS A 15 0.95 -13.42 -2.77
N ILE A 16 0.36 -13.93 -1.69
CA ILE A 16 0.70 -13.56 -0.31
C ILE A 16 1.45 -14.75 0.29
N ASN A 17 2.78 -14.63 0.36
CA ASN A 17 3.63 -15.68 0.92
C ASN A 17 3.50 -15.76 2.45
N SER A 18 3.32 -14.61 3.11
CA SER A 18 3.14 -14.52 4.56
C SER A 18 2.56 -13.18 5.00
N GLY A 19 1.96 -13.18 6.20
CA GLY A 19 1.46 -12.02 6.90
C GLY A 19 -0.01 -11.71 6.66
N ASN A 20 -0.60 -11.02 7.63
CA ASN A 20 -2.04 -10.73 7.61
C ASN A 20 -2.39 -9.65 6.59
N VAL A 21 -3.63 -9.74 6.10
CA VAL A 21 -4.28 -8.77 5.23
C VAL A 21 -5.53 -8.28 5.93
N GLY A 22 -5.74 -6.98 6.05
CA GLY A 22 -6.95 -6.53 6.71
C GLY A 22 -7.24 -5.04 6.69
N ALA A 23 -8.38 -4.69 7.25
CA ALA A 23 -8.82 -3.31 7.46
C ALA A 23 -9.25 -3.13 8.92
N ASN A 24 -8.94 -1.96 9.49
CA ASN A 24 -9.03 -1.75 10.92
C ASN A 24 -10.44 -1.42 11.42
N ILE A 25 -11.17 -0.64 10.63
CA ILE A 25 -12.50 -0.14 10.98
C ILE A 25 -13.51 -0.54 9.90
N ALA A 26 -14.80 -0.53 10.25
CA ALA A 26 -15.87 -0.72 9.28
C ALA A 26 -15.95 0.48 8.32
N ALA A 27 -16.27 0.23 7.05
CA ALA A 27 -16.52 1.30 6.10
C ALA A 27 -17.72 2.11 6.60
N THR A 28 -17.54 3.42 6.70
CA THR A 28 -18.67 4.31 6.96
C THR A 28 -19.63 4.18 5.79
N LYS A 29 -20.85 3.67 6.06
CA LYS A 29 -21.98 3.73 5.12
C LYS A 29 -22.23 5.21 4.82
N LYS A 30 -21.56 5.78 3.81
CA LYS A 30 -21.90 7.12 3.33
C LYS A 30 -23.38 7.06 2.99
N GLY A 31 -24.19 7.80 3.76
CA GLY A 31 -25.62 7.87 3.60
C GLY A 31 -25.94 8.06 2.13
N LYS A 32 -26.93 7.33 1.63
CA LYS A 32 -27.50 7.56 0.30
C LYS A 32 -27.64 9.08 0.16
N ALA A 33 -26.89 9.70 -0.75
CA ALA A 33 -27.26 11.01 -1.21
C ALA A 33 -28.71 10.86 -1.65
N SER A 34 -29.62 11.55 -0.95
CA SER A 34 -31.00 11.69 -1.37
C SER A 34 -30.92 12.25 -2.79
N ARG A 35 -31.12 11.39 -3.79
CA ARG A 35 -31.50 11.87 -5.09
C ARG A 35 -32.86 12.49 -4.85
N SER A 36 -32.91 13.82 -4.89
CA SER A 36 -34.15 14.52 -5.15
C SER A 36 -34.73 13.90 -6.40
N ASP A 37 -35.90 13.29 -6.24
CA ASP A 37 -36.80 13.00 -7.33
C ASP A 37 -36.98 14.32 -8.08
N ASP A 38 -36.52 14.39 -9.32
CA ASP A 38 -37.02 15.26 -10.38
C ASP A 38 -36.29 14.87 -11.69
N ASP A 39 -37.11 14.38 -12.62
CA ASP A 39 -37.01 14.47 -14.09
C ASP A 39 -36.18 13.44 -14.90
N ASP A 40 -36.97 12.62 -15.62
CA ASP A 40 -36.93 12.33 -17.05
C ASP A 40 -35.90 11.34 -17.65
N ASP A 41 -36.46 10.18 -17.98
CA ASP A 41 -36.43 9.43 -19.25
C ASP A 41 -35.11 9.19 -20.03
N ASP A 42 -34.99 7.91 -20.42
CA ASP A 42 -34.16 7.37 -21.50
C ASP A 42 -32.64 7.42 -21.35
N GLN A 43 -32.09 6.40 -20.66
CA GLN A 43 -30.88 5.69 -21.11
C GLN A 43 -30.64 4.38 -20.34
N ASP A 44 -31.22 3.31 -20.85
CA ASP A 44 -30.96 1.93 -20.46
C ASP A 44 -29.83 1.32 -21.31
N GLU A 45 -28.81 0.80 -20.61
CA GLU A 45 -28.12 -0.50 -20.82
C GLU A 45 -26.71 -0.54 -20.21
N ASN A 46 -26.10 0.59 -19.80
CA ASN A 46 -24.77 0.59 -19.17
C ASN A 46 -24.75 0.53 -17.62
N ARG A 47 -25.88 0.25 -16.96
CA ARG A 47 -26.01 0.23 -15.49
C ARG A 47 -25.73 -1.13 -14.80
N ARG A 48 -25.13 -2.12 -15.47
CA ARG A 48 -24.92 -3.48 -14.92
C ARG A 48 -23.67 -3.67 -14.02
N ARG A 49 -22.97 -2.62 -13.61
CA ARG A 49 -22.05 -2.70 -12.46
C ARG A 49 -22.65 -1.88 -11.33
N ASN A 50 -23.47 -2.50 -10.49
CA ASN A 50 -24.02 -1.85 -9.31
C ASN A 50 -22.86 -1.45 -8.36
N PRO A 51 -22.43 -0.17 -8.32
CA PRO A 51 -21.25 0.24 -7.56
C PRO A 51 -21.52 0.26 -6.05
N SER A 52 -22.78 0.12 -5.64
CA SER A 52 -23.18 0.20 -4.23
C SER A 52 -22.78 -1.02 -3.41
N ALA A 53 -22.63 -2.20 -4.03
CA ALA A 53 -22.23 -3.44 -3.35
C ALA A 53 -20.71 -3.62 -3.26
N ASP A 54 -19.91 -2.84 -4.00
CA ASP A 54 -18.45 -2.76 -3.87
C ASP A 54 -18.02 -1.63 -2.91
N ARG A 55 -18.87 -0.62 -2.67
CA ARG A 55 -18.57 0.53 -1.78
C ARG A 55 -18.59 0.23 -0.28
N LEU A 56 -18.99 -0.97 0.12
CA LEU A 56 -19.09 -1.40 1.52
C LEU A 56 -18.14 -2.57 1.84
N VAL A 57 -17.11 -2.79 1.01
CA VAL A 57 -16.13 -3.85 1.23
C VAL A 57 -14.82 -3.21 1.66
N GLU A 58 -14.42 -3.44 2.91
CA GLU A 58 -13.15 -2.97 3.44
C GLU A 58 -12.03 -3.90 2.97
N VAL A 59 -12.24 -5.22 2.97
CA VAL A 59 -11.20 -6.16 2.52
C VAL A 59 -11.65 -6.92 1.29
N MET A 60 -10.99 -6.66 0.17
CA MET A 60 -11.25 -7.33 -1.09
C MET A 60 -10.08 -8.22 -1.50
N ILE A 61 -10.34 -9.52 -1.60
CA ILE A 61 -9.43 -10.51 -2.15
C ILE A 61 -9.87 -10.81 -3.59
N GLY A 62 -9.03 -10.41 -4.54
CA GLY A 62 -9.24 -10.52 -5.98
C GLY A 62 -9.22 -11.97 -6.50
N GLU A 63 -9.53 -12.14 -7.78
CA GLU A 63 -9.59 -13.47 -8.39
C GLU A 63 -8.21 -14.12 -8.43
N HIS A 64 -8.15 -15.44 -8.23
CA HIS A 64 -6.89 -16.21 -8.25
C HIS A 64 -5.81 -15.73 -7.27
N VAL A 65 -6.17 -14.93 -6.25
CA VAL A 65 -5.24 -14.58 -5.17
C VAL A 65 -4.91 -15.83 -4.37
N SER A 66 -3.64 -16.00 -4.00
CA SER A 66 -3.16 -17.13 -3.20
C SER A 66 -2.52 -16.66 -1.91
N ALA A 67 -3.14 -16.98 -0.77
CA ALA A 67 -2.70 -16.70 0.59
C ALA A 67 -2.77 -17.98 1.43
N VAL A 68 -2.03 -19.02 1.02
CA VAL A 68 -2.16 -20.40 1.53
C VAL A 68 -1.32 -20.69 2.77
N ASN A 69 -0.47 -19.75 3.20
CA ASN A 69 0.28 -19.89 4.44
C ASN A 69 -0.69 -19.91 5.62
N LEU A 70 -0.71 -21.00 6.40
CA LEU A 70 -1.70 -21.25 7.46
C LEU A 70 -1.69 -20.20 8.59
N SER A 71 -0.63 -19.40 8.71
CA SER A 71 -0.57 -18.27 9.65
C SER A 71 -1.19 -16.97 9.10
N THR A 72 -1.54 -16.92 7.81
CA THR A 72 -2.11 -15.73 7.17
C THR A 72 -3.59 -15.60 7.51
N VAL A 73 -3.96 -14.43 8.02
CA VAL A 73 -5.35 -14.09 8.33
C VAL A 73 -5.81 -12.94 7.44
N VAL A 74 -6.97 -13.12 6.81
CA VAL A 74 -7.74 -12.03 6.17
C VAL A 74 -8.76 -11.52 7.18
N VAL A 75 -8.68 -10.26 7.59
CA VAL A 75 -9.49 -9.72 8.68
C VAL A 75 -10.10 -8.36 8.37
N GLY A 76 -11.39 -8.17 8.62
CA GLY A 76 -12.09 -6.89 8.49
C GLY A 76 -13.57 -7.02 8.76
N ASP A 77 -14.31 -5.91 8.81
CA ASP A 77 -15.76 -5.94 9.03
C ASP A 77 -16.46 -6.72 7.92
N THR A 78 -16.31 -6.27 6.68
CA THR A 78 -16.80 -6.91 5.46
C THR A 78 -15.64 -7.42 4.61
N VAL A 79 -15.59 -8.75 4.47
CA VAL A 79 -14.59 -9.44 3.63
C VAL A 79 -15.24 -9.95 2.36
N ARG A 80 -14.67 -9.63 1.20
CA ARG A 80 -15.04 -10.21 -0.09
C ARG A 80 -13.92 -11.08 -0.64
N ILE A 81 -14.24 -12.33 -0.94
CA ILE A 81 -13.32 -13.28 -1.57
C ILE A 81 -13.86 -13.61 -2.96
N ARG A 82 -13.11 -13.28 -4.01
CA ARG A 82 -13.53 -13.49 -5.40
C ARG A 82 -13.20 -14.90 -5.89
N ASN A 83 -13.68 -15.19 -7.10
CA ASN A 83 -13.60 -16.49 -7.75
C ASN A 83 -12.17 -17.03 -7.79
N LYS A 84 -12.01 -18.30 -7.42
CA LYS A 84 -10.73 -19.04 -7.44
C LYS A 84 -9.62 -18.45 -6.56
N ALA A 85 -9.93 -17.50 -5.68
CA ALA A 85 -8.99 -17.09 -4.65
C ALA A 85 -8.91 -18.17 -3.57
N THR A 86 -7.73 -18.35 -2.97
CA THR A 86 -7.52 -19.26 -1.84
C THR A 86 -6.87 -18.51 -0.70
N VAL A 87 -7.50 -18.50 0.48
CA VAL A 87 -6.96 -17.87 1.69
C VAL A 87 -6.91 -18.88 2.84
N ALA A 88 -5.93 -18.73 3.73
CA ALA A 88 -5.77 -19.62 4.88
C ALA A 88 -6.89 -19.45 5.90
N ASN A 89 -6.99 -18.26 6.50
CA ASN A 89 -7.98 -17.94 7.52
C ASN A 89 -8.75 -16.67 7.15
N ALA A 90 -10.00 -16.58 7.59
CA ALA A 90 -10.82 -15.37 7.48
C ALA A 90 -11.50 -15.03 8.82
N VAL A 91 -11.42 -13.77 9.24
CA VAL A 91 -12.07 -13.26 10.46
C VAL A 91 -12.93 -12.04 10.06
N TYR A 92 -14.23 -12.09 10.29
CA TYR A 92 -15.16 -11.10 9.71
C TYR A 92 -16.47 -10.93 10.50
N ASN A 93 -17.23 -9.88 10.18
CA ASN A 93 -18.64 -9.71 10.55
C ASN A 93 -19.57 -10.02 9.36
N GLU A 94 -19.20 -9.62 8.14
CA GLU A 94 -19.88 -9.97 6.88
C GLU A 94 -18.91 -10.62 5.89
N LEU A 95 -19.30 -11.75 5.27
CA LEU A 95 -18.50 -12.45 4.25
C LEU A 95 -19.25 -12.58 2.92
N TYR A 96 -18.65 -12.05 1.86
CA TYR A 96 -19.08 -12.24 0.47
C TYR A 96 -18.10 -13.15 -0.28
N ASN A 97 -18.29 -14.47 -0.19
CA ASN A 97 -17.46 -15.44 -0.90
C ASN A 97 -18.07 -15.86 -2.25
N LYS A 98 -17.44 -15.45 -3.36
CA LYS A 98 -17.87 -15.74 -4.74
C LYS A 98 -17.05 -16.86 -5.37
N LYS A 99 -17.11 -18.08 -4.81
CA LYS A 99 -16.35 -19.28 -5.24
C LYS A 99 -14.83 -19.21 -4.98
N GLY A 100 -14.43 -18.54 -3.91
CA GLY A 100 -13.10 -18.70 -3.32
C GLY A 100 -13.07 -19.80 -2.25
N THR A 101 -11.88 -20.22 -1.88
CA THR A 101 -11.61 -21.29 -0.91
C THR A 101 -10.98 -20.71 0.35
N ILE A 102 -11.48 -21.10 1.52
CA ILE A 102 -10.84 -20.84 2.81
C ILE A 102 -10.40 -22.18 3.37
N ILE A 103 -9.09 -22.37 3.61
CA ILE A 103 -8.52 -23.72 3.83
C ILE A 103 -8.40 -24.14 5.29
N ALA A 104 -8.21 -23.20 6.23
CA ALA A 104 -7.92 -23.52 7.62
C ALA A 104 -9.09 -23.22 8.55
N GLY A 105 -9.62 -21.99 8.53
CA GLY A 105 -10.71 -21.63 9.44
C GLY A 105 -11.36 -20.28 9.18
N ASN A 106 -12.58 -20.15 9.69
CA ASN A 106 -13.37 -18.92 9.70
C ASN A 106 -13.70 -18.55 11.15
N GLN A 107 -13.68 -17.25 11.48
CA GLN A 107 -14.13 -16.73 12.77
C GLN A 107 -15.04 -15.51 12.57
N SER A 108 -16.13 -15.47 13.32
CA SER A 108 -17.11 -14.37 13.35
C SER A 108 -17.84 -14.37 14.70
N PRO A 109 -18.16 -13.20 15.30
CA PRO A 109 -17.83 -11.85 14.83
C PRO A 109 -16.35 -11.47 15.08
N VAL A 110 -15.95 -10.32 14.54
CA VAL A 110 -14.69 -9.63 14.84
C VAL A 110 -14.96 -8.33 15.60
N ASP A 111 -14.18 -8.09 16.65
CA ASP A 111 -14.20 -6.81 17.35
C ASP A 111 -13.42 -5.75 16.55
N LEU A 112 -13.99 -4.55 16.47
CA LEU A 112 -13.39 -3.39 15.79
C LEU A 112 -13.15 -2.25 16.79
N PRO A 113 -12.03 -1.51 16.69
CA PRO A 113 -10.97 -1.68 15.70
C PRO A 113 -10.14 -2.95 15.92
N VAL A 114 -9.67 -3.57 14.84
CA VAL A 114 -8.86 -4.81 14.91
C VAL A 114 -7.54 -4.57 15.65
N LEU A 115 -6.98 -3.37 15.53
CA LEU A 115 -5.75 -2.95 16.22
C LEU A 115 -5.70 -1.45 16.49
N VAL A 116 -4.89 -1.07 17.48
CA VAL A 116 -4.55 0.33 17.74
C VAL A 116 -3.30 0.69 16.94
N LEU A 117 -3.44 1.61 15.99
CA LEU A 117 -2.31 2.10 15.20
C LEU A 117 -1.47 3.09 16.00
N PRO A 118 -0.13 3.03 15.92
CA PRO A 118 0.75 3.97 16.61
C PRO A 118 0.60 5.39 16.06
N ALA A 119 0.84 6.41 16.88
CA ALA A 119 0.91 7.78 16.38
C ALA A 119 2.05 7.93 15.37
N LEU A 120 1.85 8.79 14.35
CA LEU A 120 2.90 9.11 13.39
C LEU A 120 4.01 9.92 14.09
N PRO A 121 5.30 9.57 13.92
CA PRO A 121 6.40 10.38 14.42
C PRO A 121 6.39 11.79 13.82
N THR A 122 7.04 12.74 14.50
CA THR A 122 7.21 14.11 13.98
C THR A 122 8.10 14.10 12.73
N ILE A 123 7.68 14.82 11.69
CA ILE A 123 8.41 14.93 10.42
C ILE A 123 8.81 16.40 10.20
N THR A 124 10.12 16.66 10.14
CA THR A 124 10.70 18.00 9.95
C THR A 124 11.66 18.03 8.76
N PRO A 125 11.17 18.23 7.53
CA PRO A 125 12.03 18.33 6.35
C PRO A 125 12.91 19.58 6.38
N GLY A 126 14.03 19.51 5.67
CA GLY A 126 14.92 20.65 5.44
C GLY A 126 14.54 21.42 4.18
N THR A 127 15.40 22.33 3.74
CA THR A 127 15.19 23.14 2.53
C THR A 127 16.06 22.70 1.34
N GLN A 128 17.07 21.86 1.57
CA GLN A 128 18.01 21.42 0.54
C GLN A 128 17.41 20.29 -0.31
N ASN A 129 17.34 20.48 -1.62
CA ASN A 129 17.02 19.40 -2.56
C ASN A 129 18.23 18.47 -2.75
N VAL A 130 17.95 17.18 -2.90
CA VAL A 130 18.93 16.16 -3.28
C VAL A 130 18.52 15.62 -4.64
N GLU A 131 19.40 15.73 -5.62
CA GLU A 131 19.19 15.18 -6.95
C GLU A 131 20.35 14.27 -7.32
N VAL A 132 20.05 13.00 -7.58
CA VAL A 132 21.01 12.08 -8.19
C VAL A 132 20.76 12.10 -9.69
N ALA A 133 21.76 12.54 -10.45
CA ALA A 133 21.69 12.61 -11.90
C ALA A 133 21.43 11.23 -12.53
N ARG A 134 20.86 11.22 -13.74
CA ARG A 134 20.57 10.00 -14.49
C ARG A 134 21.79 9.08 -14.58
N ARG A 135 21.64 7.78 -14.26
CA ARG A 135 22.72 6.77 -14.16
C ARG A 135 23.83 7.11 -13.15
N GLY A 136 23.65 8.16 -12.35
CA GLY A 136 24.57 8.55 -11.30
C GLY A 136 24.41 7.71 -10.05
N SER A 137 25.40 7.81 -9.18
CA SER A 137 25.35 7.22 -7.85
C SER A 137 25.77 8.26 -6.81
N GLN A 138 25.09 8.27 -5.67
CA GLN A 138 25.43 9.15 -4.56
C GLN A 138 25.21 8.44 -3.22
N SER A 139 26.07 8.69 -2.25
CA SER A 139 25.81 8.36 -0.85
C SER A 139 25.24 9.58 -0.13
N LEU A 140 24.23 9.37 0.70
CA LEU A 140 23.62 10.41 1.52
C LEU A 140 23.81 10.07 2.99
N THR A 141 24.19 11.07 3.79
CA THR A 141 24.22 10.94 5.25
C THR A 141 22.87 11.32 5.85
N PRO A 142 22.52 10.82 7.05
CA PRO A 142 21.31 11.20 7.76
C PRO A 142 21.17 12.72 7.87
N GLY A 143 19.94 13.22 7.75
CA GLY A 143 19.69 14.66 7.73
C GLY A 143 18.27 15.05 7.33
N GLN A 144 18.06 16.36 7.23
CA GLN A 144 16.79 16.97 6.84
C GLN A 144 16.95 17.61 5.46
N TYR A 145 16.13 17.17 4.53
CA TYR A 145 16.18 17.57 3.12
C TYR A 145 14.79 17.99 2.67
N ALA A 146 14.73 18.79 1.61
CA ALA A 146 13.48 19.10 0.92
C ALA A 146 13.11 17.91 0.02
N LYS A 147 13.22 18.06 -1.30
CA LYS A 147 12.88 17.00 -2.25
C LYS A 147 14.07 16.09 -2.53
N LEU A 148 13.86 14.77 -2.52
CA LEU A 148 14.78 13.79 -3.09
C LEU A 148 14.30 13.41 -4.49
N THR A 149 15.13 13.60 -5.51
CA THR A 149 14.91 13.10 -6.87
C THR A 149 16.03 12.13 -7.25
N VAL A 150 15.66 10.87 -7.49
CA VAL A 150 16.57 9.86 -8.03
C VAL A 150 16.21 9.66 -9.50
N ASN A 151 17.01 10.22 -10.40
CA ASN A 151 16.71 10.14 -11.84
C ASN A 151 16.82 8.71 -12.39
N ALA A 152 16.44 8.55 -13.66
CA ALA A 152 16.36 7.22 -14.26
C ALA A 152 17.71 6.49 -14.19
N ASP A 153 17.65 5.20 -13.87
CA ASP A 153 18.84 4.34 -13.67
C ASP A 153 19.82 4.82 -12.56
N ALA A 154 19.46 5.83 -11.77
CA ALA A 154 20.33 6.37 -10.73
C ALA A 154 20.17 5.60 -9.41
N THR A 155 21.19 5.67 -8.55
CA THR A 155 21.20 5.01 -7.24
C THR A 155 21.58 6.00 -6.15
N ILE A 156 20.78 6.08 -5.10
CA ILE A 156 21.17 6.73 -3.85
C ILE A 156 21.33 5.66 -2.77
N THR A 157 22.48 5.69 -2.08
CA THR A 157 22.75 4.84 -0.93
C THR A 157 22.64 5.65 0.35
N LEU A 158 21.75 5.24 1.25
CA LEU A 158 21.54 5.87 2.54
C LEU A 158 22.43 5.19 3.59
N ALA A 159 23.28 5.96 4.25
CA ALA A 159 23.97 5.51 5.47
C ALA A 159 22.95 5.29 6.62
N PRO A 160 23.26 4.46 7.64
CA PRO A 160 22.34 4.21 8.74
C PRO A 160 21.94 5.50 9.47
N GLY A 161 20.66 5.66 9.79
CA GLY A 161 20.13 6.81 10.53
C GLY A 161 18.78 7.34 10.01
N ALA A 162 18.44 8.55 10.46
CA ALA A 162 17.16 9.20 10.16
C ALA A 162 17.27 10.22 9.02
N TYR A 163 16.30 10.17 8.11
CA TYR A 163 16.19 11.07 6.97
C TYR A 163 14.80 11.70 6.96
N HIS A 164 14.74 13.02 6.87
CA HIS A 164 13.48 13.74 6.68
C HIS A 164 13.45 14.35 5.28
N PHE A 165 12.35 14.11 4.56
CA PHE A 165 12.11 14.65 3.22
C PHE A 165 10.75 15.32 3.14
N THR A 166 10.63 16.34 2.30
CA THR A 166 9.32 16.88 1.90
C THR A 166 8.61 15.87 1.01
N SER A 167 9.28 15.38 -0.02
CA SER A 167 8.80 14.34 -0.93
C SER A 167 9.96 13.54 -1.53
N ILE A 168 9.64 12.38 -2.08
CA ILE A 168 10.60 11.48 -2.75
C ILE A 168 10.05 11.12 -4.12
N ASP A 169 10.86 11.34 -5.17
CA ASP A 169 10.57 10.95 -6.55
C ASP A 169 11.66 9.99 -7.04
N LEU A 170 11.31 8.75 -7.36
CA LEU A 170 12.18 7.81 -8.08
C LEU A 170 11.70 7.71 -9.52
N ARG A 171 12.57 8.07 -10.45
CA ARG A 171 12.32 7.85 -11.88
C ARG A 171 12.59 6.39 -12.25
N GLN A 172 12.22 6.02 -13.48
CA GLN A 172 12.29 4.64 -13.96
C GLN A 172 13.64 3.97 -13.63
N ARG A 173 13.60 2.78 -13.00
CA ARG A 173 14.80 2.03 -12.54
C ARG A 173 15.67 2.76 -11.52
N GLY A 174 15.18 3.84 -10.91
CA GLY A 174 15.83 4.53 -9.80
C GLY A 174 15.85 3.68 -8.54
N LYS A 175 16.88 3.85 -7.71
CA LYS A 175 17.11 3.02 -6.52
C LYS A 175 17.41 3.85 -5.29
N ILE A 176 16.70 3.57 -4.19
CA ILE A 176 17.11 3.92 -2.82
C ILE A 176 17.59 2.64 -2.14
N LEU A 177 18.87 2.61 -1.75
CA LEU A 177 19.48 1.46 -1.09
C LEU A 177 19.94 1.81 0.32
N ALA A 178 19.49 1.08 1.34
CA ALA A 178 19.92 1.28 2.71
C ALA A 178 21.15 0.41 3.03
N SER A 179 22.25 1.02 3.49
CA SER A 179 23.45 0.26 3.89
C SER A 179 23.40 -0.28 5.33
N GLY A 180 22.32 0.02 6.07
CA GLY A 180 22.00 -0.50 7.39
C GLY A 180 20.61 -0.05 7.81
N ALA A 181 20.38 0.07 9.12
CA ALA A 181 19.08 0.51 9.63
C ALA A 181 18.80 1.99 9.29
N VAL A 182 17.68 2.27 8.62
CA VAL A 182 17.26 3.61 8.23
C VAL A 182 15.82 3.89 8.59
N GLN A 183 15.56 5.13 8.98
CA GLN A 183 14.22 5.67 9.15
C GLN A 183 14.04 6.82 8.16
N ILE A 184 13.06 6.70 7.26
CA ILE A 184 12.74 7.68 6.24
C ILE A 184 11.40 8.31 6.62
N TYR A 185 11.40 9.60 6.90
CA TYR A 185 10.23 10.39 7.24
C TYR A 185 9.89 11.32 6.08
N VAL A 186 8.69 11.20 5.53
CA VAL A 186 8.26 11.95 4.34
C VAL A 186 7.01 12.75 4.67
N GLN A 187 7.08 14.07 4.48
CA GLN A 187 5.98 14.96 4.84
C GLN A 187 4.79 14.81 3.89
N ASN A 188 5.04 14.77 2.58
CA ASN A 188 4.01 14.77 1.57
C ASN A 188 3.85 13.39 0.94
N GLU A 189 4.67 13.04 -0.04
CA GLU A 189 4.44 11.86 -0.88
C GLU A 189 5.72 11.11 -1.26
N ILE A 190 5.54 9.84 -1.63
CA ILE A 190 6.56 9.03 -2.31
C ILE A 190 5.97 8.57 -3.64
N ASP A 191 6.59 8.99 -4.74
CA ASP A 191 6.26 8.55 -6.09
C ASP A 191 7.43 7.79 -6.69
N THR A 192 7.15 6.62 -7.28
CA THR A 192 8.16 5.84 -7.99
C THR A 192 7.62 5.38 -9.33
N ASP A 193 8.40 5.62 -10.39
CA ASP A 193 8.12 5.08 -11.72
C ASP A 193 8.41 3.56 -11.75
N ALA A 194 8.10 2.92 -12.88
CA ALA A 194 8.27 1.49 -13.06
C ALA A 194 9.71 0.98 -12.84
N ASN A 195 9.82 -0.27 -12.37
CA ASN A 195 11.07 -1.00 -12.13
C ASN A 195 11.99 -0.35 -11.10
N SER A 196 11.45 0.48 -10.21
CA SER A 196 12.23 1.15 -9.18
C SER A 196 12.53 0.19 -8.01
N THR A 197 13.51 0.55 -7.19
CA THR A 197 13.86 -0.24 -6.01
C THR A 197 13.99 0.63 -4.77
N ILE A 198 13.33 0.22 -3.68
CA ILE A 198 13.63 0.71 -2.34
C ILE A 198 13.91 -0.51 -1.47
N GLY A 199 15.11 -0.61 -0.92
CA GLY A 199 15.47 -1.82 -0.18
C GLY A 199 16.91 -1.84 0.32
N PRO A 200 17.38 -3.01 0.75
CA PRO A 200 18.72 -3.14 1.32
C PRO A 200 19.81 -3.05 0.25
N ALA A 201 20.94 -2.44 0.59
CA ALA A 201 22.15 -2.41 -0.25
C ALA A 201 22.91 -3.74 -0.21
N SER A 202 22.69 -4.58 0.80
CA SER A 202 23.35 -5.87 0.97
C SER A 202 22.43 -6.89 1.67
N PRO A 203 22.71 -8.21 1.59
CA PRO A 203 21.91 -9.23 2.25
C PRO A 203 21.91 -9.17 3.79
N SER A 204 22.84 -8.43 4.41
CA SER A 204 22.90 -8.26 5.86
C SER A 204 21.88 -7.26 6.41
N VAL A 205 21.21 -6.51 5.52
CA VAL A 205 20.14 -5.57 5.87
C VAL A 205 18.82 -6.20 5.44
N ALA A 206 17.86 -6.28 6.37
CA ALA A 206 16.55 -6.85 6.13
C ALA A 206 15.49 -5.75 5.92
N ALA A 207 14.28 -6.11 5.47
CA ALA A 207 13.22 -5.11 5.28
C ALA A 207 12.82 -4.45 6.61
N ARG A 208 12.90 -5.19 7.72
CA ARG A 208 12.65 -4.71 9.08
C ARG A 208 13.56 -3.56 9.53
N ASP A 209 14.73 -3.44 8.91
CA ASP A 209 15.71 -2.40 9.22
C ASP A 209 15.40 -1.09 8.47
N ILE A 210 14.47 -1.11 7.53
CA ILE A 210 14.10 0.03 6.68
C ILE A 210 12.67 0.42 7.01
N LYS A 211 12.50 1.54 7.71
CA LYS A 211 11.18 2.07 8.10
C LYS A 211 10.89 3.35 7.36
N VAL A 212 9.70 3.46 6.79
CA VAL A 212 9.23 4.61 6.01
C VAL A 212 7.94 5.12 6.64
N TYR A 213 7.93 6.38 7.01
CA TYR A 213 6.79 7.08 7.61
C TYR A 213 6.34 8.19 6.67
N VAL A 214 5.07 8.22 6.30
CA VAL A 214 4.54 9.21 5.35
C VAL A 214 3.34 9.93 5.96
N ALA A 215 3.44 11.25 6.13
CA ALA A 215 2.41 12.06 6.77
C ALA A 215 1.29 12.53 5.85
N GLY A 216 1.55 12.59 4.54
CA GLY A 216 0.66 13.21 3.58
C GLY A 216 -0.67 12.49 3.41
N THR A 217 -1.53 13.15 2.65
CA THR A 217 -2.89 12.74 2.33
C THR A 217 -3.03 12.57 0.82
N ASP A 218 -4.07 11.84 0.40
CA ASP A 218 -4.32 11.53 -1.02
C ASP A 218 -4.57 12.77 -1.90
N ASP A 219 -4.77 13.97 -1.35
CA ASP A 219 -4.90 15.20 -2.14
C ASP A 219 -3.56 15.72 -2.72
N LYS A 220 -2.44 15.25 -2.16
CA LYS A 220 -1.07 15.64 -2.54
C LYS A 220 -0.41 14.69 -3.53
N GLY A 221 -1.02 13.55 -3.81
CA GLY A 221 -0.52 12.58 -4.78
C GLY A 221 -0.44 13.14 -6.20
N ARG A 222 0.39 12.52 -7.04
CA ARG A 222 0.52 12.84 -8.48
C ARG A 222 -0.86 12.96 -9.15
N ARG A 223 -1.26 14.20 -9.45
CA ARG A 223 -2.44 14.50 -10.26
C ARG A 223 -2.05 14.43 -11.73
N GLY A 224 -2.59 13.45 -12.44
CA GLY A 224 -2.42 13.32 -13.88
C GLY A 224 -1.57 12.12 -14.28
N ASP A 225 -2.23 10.98 -14.41
CA ASP A 225 -2.04 9.96 -15.44
C ASP A 225 -2.93 8.79 -15.03
N ASP A 226 -3.97 8.49 -15.83
CA ASP A 226 -4.76 7.25 -15.93
C ASP A 226 -4.76 6.27 -14.73
N SER A 227 -4.77 6.77 -13.50
CA SER A 227 -4.63 5.94 -12.31
C SER A 227 -6.01 5.42 -11.98
N GLU A 228 -6.19 4.10 -12.15
CA GLU A 228 -7.45 3.40 -11.86
C GLU A 228 -7.95 3.59 -10.41
N VAL A 229 -7.10 4.16 -9.54
CA VAL A 229 -7.28 4.25 -8.09
C VAL A 229 -7.30 5.68 -7.54
N GLY A 230 -7.27 6.71 -8.39
CA GLY A 230 -7.26 8.11 -7.94
C GLY A 230 -5.90 8.54 -7.37
N PRO A 231 -5.83 9.68 -6.66
CA PRO A 231 -4.56 10.17 -6.12
C PRO A 231 -4.18 9.38 -4.86
N VAL A 232 -2.90 9.07 -4.71
CA VAL A 232 -2.36 8.23 -3.64
C VAL A 232 -1.13 8.91 -3.01
N VAL A 233 -0.87 8.68 -1.73
CA VAL A 233 0.27 9.31 -1.03
C VAL A 233 1.58 8.52 -1.18
N VAL A 234 1.49 7.21 -1.36
CA VAL A 234 2.65 6.35 -1.67
C VAL A 234 2.33 5.50 -2.89
N GLU A 235 3.06 5.71 -3.97
CA GLU A 235 2.98 4.88 -5.17
C GLU A 235 4.29 4.13 -5.43
N PHE A 236 4.16 2.82 -5.58
CA PHE A 236 5.19 1.96 -6.14
C PHE A 236 4.85 1.62 -7.59
N GLY A 237 5.64 2.12 -8.54
CA GLY A 237 5.43 1.91 -9.96
C GLY A 237 5.45 0.44 -10.37
N GLN A 238 4.95 0.14 -11.57
CA GLN A 238 4.84 -1.25 -12.04
C GLN A 238 6.17 -2.01 -11.99
N SER A 239 6.12 -3.30 -11.64
CA SER A 239 7.29 -4.18 -11.58
C SER A 239 8.43 -3.67 -10.68
N SER A 240 8.10 -2.87 -9.66
CA SER A 240 9.08 -2.39 -8.69
C SER A 240 9.37 -3.43 -7.61
N ALA A 241 10.47 -3.24 -6.89
CA ALA A 241 10.83 -4.04 -5.71
C ALA A 241 10.90 -3.12 -4.48
N ILE A 242 10.08 -3.42 -3.47
CA ILE A 242 10.05 -2.70 -2.20
C ILE A 242 10.31 -3.67 -1.05
N SER A 243 11.45 -3.51 -0.39
CA SER A 243 11.85 -4.28 0.78
C SER A 243 11.99 -3.34 1.98
N ALA A 244 10.86 -2.85 2.50
CA ALA A 244 10.80 -1.93 3.63
C ALA A 244 9.44 -2.00 4.34
N ASN A 245 9.36 -1.36 5.49
CA ASN A 245 8.15 -1.19 6.27
C ASN A 245 7.58 0.21 6.09
N VAL A 246 6.39 0.34 5.49
CA VAL A 246 5.77 1.62 5.13
C VAL A 246 4.55 1.87 6.01
N TYR A 247 4.54 3.03 6.69
CA TYR A 247 3.42 3.52 7.50
C TYR A 247 2.95 4.88 6.97
N ALA A 248 1.74 4.92 6.40
CA ALA A 248 1.11 6.09 5.82
C ALA A 248 -0.35 6.23 6.30
N PRO A 249 -0.60 6.48 7.60
CA PRO A 249 -1.93 6.38 8.20
C PRO A 249 -2.97 7.36 7.65
N ASN A 250 -2.54 8.40 6.94
CA ASN A 250 -3.42 9.45 6.43
C ASN A 250 -3.72 9.32 4.93
N GLY A 251 -3.11 8.36 4.22
CA GLY A 251 -3.31 8.20 2.78
C GLY A 251 -3.15 6.77 2.27
N THR A 252 -3.31 6.63 0.96
CA THR A 252 -3.33 5.37 0.24
C THR A 252 -1.93 4.94 -0.15
N ILE A 253 -1.59 3.69 0.16
CA ILE A 253 -0.41 3.00 -0.36
C ILE A 253 -0.84 2.15 -1.55
N HIS A 254 -0.26 2.39 -2.72
CA HIS A 254 -0.52 1.63 -3.93
C HIS A 254 0.74 0.94 -4.44
N LEU A 255 0.74 -0.39 -4.44
CA LEU A 255 1.71 -1.20 -5.17
C LEU A 255 1.14 -1.48 -6.56
N ARG A 256 1.69 -0.91 -7.63
CA ARG A 256 1.21 -1.21 -8.99
C ARG A 256 1.50 -2.66 -9.38
N ALA A 257 0.92 -3.06 -10.50
CA ALA A 257 0.99 -4.43 -11.01
C ALA A 257 2.43 -4.96 -11.08
N GLY A 258 2.61 -6.24 -10.72
CA GLY A 258 3.89 -6.95 -10.76
C GLY A 258 4.90 -6.53 -9.70
N THR A 259 4.55 -5.67 -8.74
CA THR A 259 5.45 -5.26 -7.66
C THR A 259 5.77 -6.44 -6.72
N ASP A 260 7.03 -6.55 -6.29
CA ASP A 260 7.43 -7.44 -5.19
C ASP A 260 7.58 -6.63 -3.90
N GLY A 261 6.71 -6.90 -2.93
CA GLY A 261 6.63 -6.20 -1.65
C GLY A 261 7.02 -7.09 -0.48
N LYS A 262 8.15 -6.79 0.15
CA LYS A 262 8.64 -7.42 1.38
C LYS A 262 8.62 -6.43 2.54
N GLY A 263 7.79 -6.69 3.55
CA GLY A 263 7.67 -5.85 4.75
C GLY A 263 6.24 -5.78 5.30
N ALA A 264 5.97 -4.70 6.03
CA ALA A 264 4.63 -4.30 6.45
C ALA A 264 4.23 -2.99 5.75
N PHE A 265 3.02 -2.95 5.19
CA PHE A 265 2.43 -1.81 4.52
C PHE A 265 1.14 -1.45 5.24
N ILE A 266 1.14 -0.32 5.92
CA ILE A 266 0.06 0.13 6.78
C ILE A 266 -0.36 1.52 6.32
N GLY A 267 -1.52 1.63 5.68
CA GLY A 267 -2.03 2.89 5.14
C GLY A 267 -3.37 3.32 5.74
N LYS A 268 -3.88 4.47 5.34
CA LYS A 268 -5.33 4.72 5.42
C LYS A 268 -6.08 3.73 4.54
N ALA A 269 -5.56 3.53 3.33
CA ALA A 269 -5.97 2.48 2.40
C ALA A 269 -4.73 1.77 1.85
N PHE A 270 -4.90 0.53 1.42
CA PHE A 270 -3.85 -0.26 0.78
C PHE A 270 -4.37 -0.94 -0.47
N ILE A 271 -3.63 -0.81 -1.57
CA ILE A 271 -3.97 -1.43 -2.84
C ILE A 271 -2.75 -2.18 -3.36
N ALA A 272 -2.85 -3.50 -3.49
CA ALA A 272 -1.92 -4.30 -4.26
C ALA A 272 -2.51 -4.55 -5.65
N GLY A 273 -1.81 -4.09 -6.68
CA GLY A 273 -2.10 -4.31 -8.09
C GLY A 273 -2.05 -5.78 -8.47
N GLU A 274 -2.36 -6.06 -9.74
CA GLU A 274 -2.36 -7.45 -10.22
C GLU A 274 -0.97 -8.05 -10.18
N ARG A 275 -0.88 -9.37 -9.94
CA ARG A 275 0.39 -10.12 -9.99
C ARG A 275 1.44 -9.58 -9.01
N THR A 276 1.03 -8.89 -7.95
CA THR A 276 1.94 -8.47 -6.87
C THR A 276 2.35 -9.70 -6.05
N THR A 277 3.54 -9.65 -5.45
CA THR A 277 3.95 -10.60 -4.41
C THR A 277 4.09 -9.87 -3.09
N LEU A 278 3.55 -10.44 -2.01
CA LEU A 278 3.62 -9.87 -0.66
C LEU A 278 4.26 -10.88 0.31
N THR A 279 5.28 -10.44 1.03
CA THR A 279 5.97 -11.23 2.05
C THR A 279 6.15 -10.39 3.31
N LEU A 280 5.74 -10.91 4.47
CA LEU A 280 5.96 -10.23 5.75
C LEU A 280 7.44 -10.31 6.17
N ASP A 281 8.01 -9.15 6.48
CA ASP A 281 9.26 -8.99 7.22
C ASP A 281 9.16 -7.67 8.02
N SER A 282 8.33 -7.71 9.08
CA SER A 282 7.93 -6.52 9.84
C SER A 282 9.07 -5.98 10.71
N GLY A 283 9.22 -4.66 10.72
CA GLY A 283 9.98 -3.90 11.71
C GLY A 283 9.10 -3.06 12.65
N PHE A 284 7.78 -3.15 12.51
CA PHE A 284 6.79 -2.60 13.44
C PHE A 284 6.36 -3.66 14.45
#